data_AF-A0AAW2L557-F1
#
_entry.id   AF-A0AAW2L557-F1
#
_cell.length_a   1.000
_cell.length_b   1.000
_cell.length_c   1.000
_cell.angle_alpha   90.00
_cell.angle_beta   90.00
_cell.angle_gamma   90.00
#
_symmetry.space_group_name_H-M   'P 1'
#
loop_
_entity.id
_entity.type
_entity.pdbx_description
1 polymer ?
#
loop_
_entity_poly.entity_id
_entity_poly.type
_entity_poly.pdbx_seq_one_letter_code
_entity_poly.pdbx_strand_id
1 'polypeptide(L)'
;VKEASYKRLCEKKTILTVNGKFPGPTLKVHRGETIVVDVFNRGKYNITIHWHGVRQPRNPWTDGPEYITQCPIQPGSSFSQKVIFSKEEGTLWWHAHSGWFRTTVHGAIIIYPNPEHPILSPSRSPTFQSF
;
A
#
# COMPACT_ATOMS: atom_id res chain seq x y z
N VAL A 1 -3.11 1.41 12.23
CA VAL A 1 -3.84 2.69 12.01
C VAL A 1 -4.10 3.35 13.35
N LYS A 2 -3.85 4.65 13.50
CA LYS A 2 -4.11 5.41 14.73
C LYS A 2 -4.35 6.89 14.42
N GLU A 3 -5.03 7.60 15.32
CA GLU A 3 -5.09 9.05 15.28
C GLU A 3 -3.71 9.67 15.53
N ALA A 4 -3.40 10.72 14.78
CA ALA A 4 -2.25 11.58 15.04
C ALA A 4 -2.64 13.02 14.75
N SER A 5 -2.02 13.95 15.48
CA SER A 5 -2.21 15.37 15.20
C SER A 5 -1.30 15.81 14.06
N TYR A 6 -1.86 16.49 13.09
CA TYR A 6 -1.17 16.96 11.89
C TYR A 6 -1.46 18.44 11.66
N LYS A 7 -0.42 19.23 11.36
CA LYS A 7 -0.53 20.66 11.09
C LYS A 7 -0.18 20.95 9.63
N ARG A 8 -1.08 21.62 8.92
CA ARG A 8 -0.85 22.10 7.55
C ARG A 8 -1.63 23.39 7.36
N LEU A 9 -1.09 24.34 6.60
CA LEU A 9 -1.70 25.67 6.39
C LEU A 9 -2.05 26.36 7.72
N CYS A 10 -1.16 26.27 8.71
CA CYS A 10 -1.33 26.78 10.08
C CYS A 10 -2.48 26.17 10.91
N GLU A 11 -3.32 25.31 10.34
CA GLU A 11 -4.37 24.59 11.05
C GLU A 11 -3.90 23.22 11.55
N LYS A 12 -4.27 22.88 12.78
CA LYS A 12 -3.99 21.57 13.40
C LYS A 12 -5.27 20.75 13.42
N LYS A 13 -5.22 19.54 12.86
CA LYS A 13 -6.34 18.58 12.85
C LYS A 13 -5.86 17.22 13.34
N THR A 14 -6.77 16.45 13.91
CA THR A 14 -6.52 15.04 14.22
C THR A 14 -6.96 14.21 13.04
N ILE A 15 -6.03 13.43 12.47
CA ILE A 15 -6.26 12.61 11.29
C ILE A 15 -5.91 11.15 11.58
N LEU A 16 -6.48 10.21 10.83
CA LEU A 16 -6.00 8.83 10.85
C LEU A 16 -4.69 8.72 10.10
N THR A 17 -3.78 7.93 10.62
CA THR A 17 -2.45 7.68 10.05
C THR A 17 -2.06 6.22 10.18
N VAL A 18 -1.03 5.82 9.43
CA VAL A 18 -0.35 4.54 9.66
C VAL A 18 0.93 4.80 10.43
N ASN A 19 1.06 4.17 11.59
CA ASN A 19 2.20 4.33 12.49
C ASN A 19 2.51 5.79 12.89
N GLY A 20 1.51 6.68 12.87
CA GLY A 20 1.68 8.08 13.20
C GLY A 20 2.27 8.94 12.07
N LYS A 21 2.42 8.38 10.87
CA LYS A 21 3.02 9.03 9.71
C LYS A 21 1.97 9.38 8.66
N PHE A 22 2.11 10.57 8.07
CA PHE A 22 1.34 11.01 6.91
C PHE A 22 2.27 11.73 5.90
N PRO A 23 2.43 11.22 4.66
CA PRO A 23 1.94 9.91 4.20
C PRO A 23 2.48 8.74 5.04
N GLY A 24 1.81 7.59 4.95
CA GLY A 24 2.24 6.38 5.63
C GLY A 24 3.56 5.81 5.10
N PRO A 25 4.08 4.75 5.73
CA PRO A 25 5.35 4.15 5.32
C PRO A 25 5.30 3.61 3.89
N THR A 26 6.43 3.74 3.18
CA THR A 26 6.65 3.09 1.89
C THR A 26 6.94 1.62 2.09
N LEU A 27 6.22 0.74 1.39
CA LEU A 27 6.57 -0.66 1.28
C LEU A 27 7.60 -0.84 0.17
N LYS A 28 8.64 -1.65 0.42
CA LYS A 28 9.69 -1.98 -0.54
C LYS A 28 9.74 -3.49 -0.64
N VAL A 29 9.54 -4.01 -1.83
CA VAL A 29 9.48 -5.45 -2.12
C VAL A 29 10.14 -5.73 -3.46
N HIS A 30 10.47 -6.98 -3.72
CA HIS A 30 10.88 -7.45 -5.04
C HIS A 30 9.72 -8.15 -5.75
N ARG A 31 9.72 -8.07 -7.08
CA ARG A 31 8.78 -8.84 -7.92
C ARG A 31 8.85 -10.32 -7.57
N GLY A 32 7.69 -10.94 -7.36
CA GLY A 32 7.55 -12.36 -6.97
C GLY A 32 7.40 -12.56 -5.46
N GLU A 33 7.69 -11.54 -4.64
CA GLU A 33 7.57 -11.66 -3.19
C GLU A 33 6.12 -11.70 -2.72
N THR A 34 5.92 -12.35 -1.58
CA THR A 34 4.68 -12.28 -0.82
C THR A 34 4.99 -11.77 0.56
N ILE A 35 4.32 -10.70 0.97
CA ILE A 35 4.45 -10.15 2.33
C ILE A 35 3.16 -10.40 3.12
N VAL A 36 3.27 -10.35 4.44
CA VAL A 36 2.14 -10.29 5.35
C VAL A 36 2.18 -8.95 6.07
N VAL A 37 1.06 -8.23 6.05
CA VAL A 37 0.92 -6.95 6.74
C VAL A 37 -0.14 -7.07 7.82
N ASP A 38 0.28 -6.92 9.07
CA ASP A 38 -0.61 -6.91 10.22
C ASP A 38 -1.20 -5.52 10.43
N VAL A 39 -2.48 -5.37 10.10
CA VAL A 39 -3.19 -4.10 10.24
C VAL A 39 -3.89 -4.06 11.59
N PHE A 40 -3.28 -3.37 12.56
CA PHE A 40 -3.89 -3.08 13.85
C PHE A 40 -4.70 -1.79 13.78
N ASN A 41 -6.01 -1.85 14.00
CA ASN A 41 -6.85 -0.65 14.06
C ASN A 41 -6.90 -0.11 15.48
N ARG A 42 -6.05 0.87 15.79
CA ARG A 42 -6.06 1.62 17.05
C ARG A 42 -6.77 2.98 16.91
N GLY A 43 -7.52 3.18 15.82
CA GLY A 43 -8.34 4.36 15.61
C GLY A 43 -9.78 4.16 16.04
N LYS A 44 -10.57 5.23 16.02
CA LYS A 44 -12.00 5.24 16.39
C LYS A 44 -12.96 4.77 15.31
N TYR A 45 -12.48 4.57 14.08
CA TYR A 45 -13.32 4.26 12.92
C TYR A 45 -13.00 2.88 12.34
N ASN A 46 -14.02 2.25 11.77
CA ASN A 46 -13.87 1.07 10.91
C ASN A 46 -12.93 1.36 9.73
N ILE A 47 -12.00 0.45 9.46
CA ILE A 47 -10.99 0.64 8.40
C ILE A 47 -10.77 -0.63 7.59
N THR A 48 -10.50 -0.47 6.30
CA THR A 48 -9.86 -1.49 5.46
C THR A 48 -8.67 -0.91 4.73
N ILE A 49 -7.73 -1.73 4.30
CA ILE A 49 -6.55 -1.34 3.51
C ILE A 49 -6.55 -2.12 2.20
N HIS A 50 -6.33 -1.42 1.10
CA HIS A 50 -6.21 -1.95 -0.25
C HIS A 50 -4.82 -1.71 -0.84
N TRP A 51 -4.37 -2.69 -1.63
CA TRP A 51 -3.05 -2.74 -2.26
C TRP A 51 -3.19 -2.36 -3.74
N HIS A 52 -3.36 -1.08 -4.01
CA HIS A 52 -3.72 -0.58 -5.33
C HIS A 52 -2.73 -1.00 -6.42
N GLY A 53 -3.23 -1.71 -7.43
CA GLY A 53 -2.47 -2.23 -8.56
C GLY A 53 -1.84 -3.60 -8.33
N VAL A 54 -1.89 -4.14 -7.11
CA VAL A 54 -1.50 -5.54 -6.85
C VAL A 54 -2.65 -6.44 -7.27
N ARG A 55 -2.39 -7.41 -8.15
CA ARG A 55 -3.42 -8.27 -8.75
C ARG A 55 -4.05 -9.25 -7.79
N GLN A 56 -3.35 -9.61 -6.69
CA GLN A 56 -3.81 -10.60 -5.71
C GLN A 56 -4.36 -11.88 -6.36
N PRO A 57 -3.56 -12.60 -7.18
CA PRO A 57 -4.05 -13.70 -8.00
C PRO A 57 -4.71 -14.80 -7.15
N ARG A 58 -6.01 -15.03 -7.40
CA ARG A 58 -6.86 -15.98 -6.66
C ARG A 58 -6.96 -15.70 -5.15
N ASN A 59 -6.69 -14.46 -4.73
CA ASN A 59 -6.68 -14.07 -3.32
C ASN A 59 -7.50 -12.78 -3.08
N PRO A 60 -8.81 -12.78 -3.34
CA PRO A 60 -9.64 -11.60 -3.13
C PRO A 60 -9.78 -11.22 -1.65
N TRP A 61 -9.60 -12.17 -0.72
CA TRP A 61 -9.87 -12.03 0.72
C TRP A 61 -9.08 -10.91 1.43
N THR A 62 -7.96 -10.51 0.85
CA THR A 62 -7.06 -9.47 1.38
C THR A 62 -6.86 -8.33 0.38
N ASP A 63 -7.79 -8.18 -0.57
CA ASP A 63 -7.78 -7.08 -1.51
C ASP A 63 -8.19 -5.76 -0.85
N GLY A 64 -9.19 -5.75 0.03
CA GLY A 64 -9.46 -4.61 0.92
C GLY A 64 -10.72 -3.75 0.68
N PRO A 65 -11.37 -3.71 -0.50
CA PRO A 65 -12.57 -2.89 -0.67
C PRO A 65 -13.69 -3.29 0.30
N GLU A 66 -14.09 -2.34 1.15
CA GLU A 66 -15.08 -2.54 2.23
C GLU A 66 -16.42 -3.01 1.65
N TYR A 67 -16.98 -4.08 2.23
CA TYR A 67 -18.22 -4.75 1.82
C TYR A 67 -18.23 -5.38 0.42
N ILE A 68 -17.09 -5.39 -0.29
CA ILE A 68 -16.93 -6.14 -1.54
C ILE A 68 -16.15 -7.43 -1.27
N THR A 69 -14.99 -7.32 -0.63
CA THR A 69 -14.11 -8.48 -0.35
C THR A 69 -14.01 -8.81 1.13
N GLN A 70 -14.29 -7.84 2.00
CA GLN A 70 -14.22 -8.03 3.45
C GLN A 70 -15.14 -7.05 4.21
N CYS A 71 -15.56 -7.47 5.40
CA CYS A 71 -16.04 -6.54 6.43
C CYS A 71 -14.86 -5.69 6.97
N PRO A 72 -15.14 -4.49 7.52
CA PRO A 72 -14.08 -3.64 8.04
C PRO A 72 -13.42 -4.18 9.30
N ILE A 73 -12.16 -3.82 9.49
CA ILE A 73 -11.42 -4.03 10.73
C ILE A 73 -11.95 -3.03 11.76
N GLN A 74 -12.66 -3.52 12.76
CA GLN A 74 -13.24 -2.67 13.81
C GLN A 74 -12.17 -2.02 14.71
N PRO A 75 -12.47 -0.89 15.36
CA PRO A 75 -11.62 -0.32 16.40
C PRO A 75 -11.20 -1.35 17.45
N GLY A 76 -9.92 -1.39 17.79
CA GLY A 76 -9.33 -2.35 18.73
C GLY A 76 -8.97 -3.71 18.13
N SER A 77 -9.46 -4.03 16.93
CA SER A 77 -9.20 -5.30 16.26
C SER A 77 -8.02 -5.24 15.29
N SER A 78 -7.59 -6.40 14.81
CA SER A 78 -6.53 -6.54 13.82
C SER A 78 -6.88 -7.54 12.73
N PHE A 79 -6.26 -7.38 11.56
CA PHE A 79 -6.36 -8.32 10.45
C PHE A 79 -5.02 -8.43 9.73
N SER A 80 -4.57 -9.68 9.52
CA SER A 80 -3.34 -9.98 8.80
C SER A 80 -3.66 -10.13 7.31
N GLN A 81 -3.10 -9.25 6.48
CA GLN A 81 -3.31 -9.26 5.03
C GLN A 81 -2.10 -9.86 4.31
N LYS A 82 -2.32 -10.93 3.55
CA LYS A 82 -1.34 -11.50 2.63
C LYS A 82 -1.34 -10.71 1.32
N VAL A 83 -0.19 -10.23 0.87
CA VAL A 83 -0.06 -9.43 -0.36
C VAL A 83 0.88 -10.14 -1.31
N ILE A 84 0.35 -10.57 -2.46
CA ILE A 84 1.08 -11.40 -3.44
C ILE A 84 1.51 -10.51 -4.61
N PHE A 85 2.79 -10.13 -4.64
CA PHE A 85 3.38 -9.37 -5.75
C PHE A 85 3.83 -10.34 -6.84
N SER A 86 2.97 -10.54 -7.83
CA SER A 86 3.13 -11.54 -8.88
C SER A 86 4.02 -11.08 -10.05
N LYS A 87 3.47 -10.25 -10.93
CA LYS A 87 4.12 -9.75 -12.15
C LYS A 87 4.39 -8.25 -12.10
N GLU A 88 3.91 -7.59 -11.05
CA GLU A 88 4.08 -6.17 -10.82
C GLU A 88 5.57 -5.84 -10.62
N GLU A 89 5.99 -4.72 -11.21
CA GLU A 89 7.32 -4.14 -11.06
C GLU A 89 7.18 -2.63 -11.28
N GLY A 90 7.92 -1.81 -10.51
CA GLY A 90 7.81 -0.36 -10.55
C GLY A 90 7.10 0.23 -9.31
N THR A 91 6.28 1.25 -9.52
CA THR A 91 5.65 2.02 -8.41
C THR A 91 4.16 1.75 -8.36
N LEU A 92 3.70 1.25 -7.22
CA LEU A 92 2.30 1.15 -6.83
C LEU A 92 2.06 1.96 -5.55
N TRP A 93 0.90 1.80 -4.93
CA TRP A 93 0.58 2.44 -3.67
C TRP A 93 -0.46 1.63 -2.91
N TRP A 94 -0.56 1.85 -1.61
CA TRP A 94 -1.62 1.30 -0.77
C TRP A 94 -2.45 2.44 -0.19
N HIS A 95 -3.72 2.18 0.08
CA HIS A 95 -4.60 3.15 0.69
C HIS A 95 -5.75 2.52 1.45
N ALA A 96 -6.36 3.27 2.38
CA ALA A 96 -7.61 2.82 2.97
C ALA A 96 -8.71 2.69 1.90
N HIS A 97 -9.57 1.67 2.00
CA HIS A 97 -10.66 1.44 1.05
C HIS A 97 -12.03 1.38 1.73
N SER A 98 -12.16 2.14 2.81
CA SER A 98 -13.40 2.41 3.53
C SER A 98 -13.61 3.93 3.67
N GLY A 99 -14.84 4.38 3.45
CA GLY A 99 -15.22 5.80 3.44
C GLY A 99 -14.24 6.69 2.66
N TRP A 100 -13.83 7.80 3.27
CA TRP A 100 -12.90 8.78 2.67
C TRP A 100 -11.50 8.74 3.29
N PHE A 101 -11.17 7.69 4.05
CA PHE A 101 -9.96 7.67 4.88
C PHE A 101 -8.66 7.63 4.06
N ARG A 102 -8.70 7.26 2.77
CA ARG A 102 -7.54 7.37 1.88
C ARG A 102 -6.99 8.78 1.73
N THR A 103 -7.74 9.80 2.12
CA THR A 103 -7.24 11.19 2.20
C THR A 103 -6.00 11.33 3.09
N THR A 104 -5.87 10.48 4.12
CA THR A 104 -4.77 10.52 5.11
C THR A 104 -4.13 9.16 5.40
N VAL A 105 -4.80 8.07 5.03
CA VAL A 105 -4.31 6.70 5.17
C VAL A 105 -3.92 6.16 3.79
N HIS A 106 -2.70 6.48 3.36
CA HIS A 106 -2.08 5.98 2.12
C HIS A 106 -0.55 6.02 2.20
N GLY A 107 0.11 5.27 1.33
CA GLY A 107 1.56 5.29 1.18
C GLY A 107 2.01 4.59 -0.10
N ALA A 108 3.28 4.74 -0.45
CA ALA A 108 3.83 4.15 -1.67
C ALA A 108 4.16 2.66 -1.50
N ILE A 109 4.17 1.94 -2.62
CA ILE A 109 4.77 0.61 -2.75
C ILE A 109 5.80 0.70 -3.88
N ILE A 110 7.04 0.34 -3.59
CA ILE A 110 8.12 0.25 -4.58
C ILE A 110 8.45 -1.23 -4.78
N ILE A 111 8.31 -1.69 -6.01
CA ILE A 111 8.53 -3.08 -6.42
C ILE A 111 9.76 -3.11 -7.30
N TYR A 112 10.87 -3.60 -6.74
CA TYR A 112 12.13 -3.76 -7.44
C TYR A 112 12.09 -5.00 -8.36
N PRO A 113 12.95 -5.05 -9.40
CA PRO A 113 13.12 -6.25 -10.21
C PRO A 113 13.44 -7.48 -9.36
N ASN A 114 13.07 -8.66 -9.85
CA ASN A 114 13.42 -9.91 -9.18
C ASN A 114 14.96 -10.04 -9.10
N PRO A 115 15.55 -10.26 -7.90
CA PRO A 115 17.00 -10.34 -7.75
C PRO A 115 17.62 -11.55 -8.46
N GLU A 116 16.87 -12.65 -8.67
CA GLU A 116 17.33 -13.85 -9.38
C GLU A 116 17.24 -13.70 -10.90
N HIS A 117 16.34 -12.84 -11.37
CA HIS A 117 16.16 -12.51 -12.78
C HIS A 117 16.10 -10.99 -12.94
N PRO A 118 17.21 -10.28 -12.68
CA PRO A 118 17.25 -8.86 -12.94
C PRO A 118 16.94 -8.67 -14.42
N ILE A 119 15.95 -7.83 -14.73
CA ILE A 119 15.77 -7.37 -16.10
C ILE A 119 17.10 -6.72 -16.45
N LEU A 120 17.88 -7.39 -17.30
CA LEU A 120 19.11 -6.83 -17.83
C LEU A 120 18.73 -5.45 -18.34
N SER A 121 19.27 -4.40 -17.71
CA SER A 121 19.27 -3.07 -18.32
C SER A 121 19.63 -3.29 -19.78
N PRO A 122 18.89 -2.75 -20.76
CA PRO A 122 19.26 -2.95 -22.15
C PRO A 122 20.72 -2.56 -22.23
N SER A 123 21.57 -3.53 -22.57
CA SER A 123 22.98 -3.31 -22.88
C SER A 123 23.01 -2.02 -23.65
N ARG A 124 23.69 -0.98 -23.15
CA ARG A 124 23.80 0.35 -23.76
C ARG A 124 23.83 0.19 -25.28
N SER A 125 22.67 0.27 -25.93
CA SER A 125 22.61 0.28 -27.37
C SER A 125 23.18 1.63 -27.72
N PRO A 126 24.24 1.72 -28.56
CA PRO A 126 24.80 3.00 -28.92
C PRO A 126 23.67 3.85 -29.48
N THR A 127 23.48 5.01 -28.87
CA THR A 127 22.51 6.00 -29.29
C THR A 127 22.86 6.40 -30.73
N PHE A 128 22.16 5.83 -31.71
CA PHE A 128 22.11 6.43 -33.04
C PHE A 128 20.96 7.44 -33.02
N GLN A 129 21.30 8.70 -32.78
CA GLN A 129 20.46 9.81 -33.23
C GLN A 129 20.64 9.95 -34.74
N SER A 130 19.54 9.98 -35.48
CA SER A 130 19.51 10.35 -36.89
C SER A 130 18.18 11.07 -37.16
N PHE A 131 18.33 12.38 -37.36
CA PHE A 131 17.41 13.45 -37.81
C PHE A 131 16.04 13.53 -37.14
#